data_AF-A0A182IJI1-F1
#
_entry.id   AF-A0A182IJI1-F1
#
_cell.length_a   1.000
_cell.length_b   1.000
_cell.length_c   1.000
_cell.angle_alpha   90.00
_cell.angle_beta   90.00
_cell.angle_gamma   90.00
#
_symmetry.space_group_name_H-M   'P 1'
#
loop_
_entity.id
_entity.type
_entity.pdbx_description
1 polymer ?
#
loop_
_entity_poly.entity_id
_entity_poly.type
_entity_poly.pdbx_seq_one_letter_code
_entity_poly.pdbx_strand_id
1 'polypeptide(L)'
;MSKESAVASIIPEFHGATDDWNVYREILEEFYRAHGITGEARVPVLISVIGKDTYRTLRDLCHPRSPKQMDYDELCKVLARQFIPEIAIFRRRSKFYRAEQARGESVKDWYARLKALSVDCAFAEVQLEPLLLDRFVLGLAPGPVQDRLYEERPDNLTLERVVDLAAAKEATLTKGEGIAVDIAMAYIMATTGSMHMSIGMGMDGDMGTIVVREVRFPIVRNDSSATITDTTVHQRIASEEKGITDTTSMVSIITLGHHHSVLAHGTG
;
A
#
# COMPACT_ATOMS: atom_id res chain seq x y z
N MET A 1 -30.53 48.97 -15.18
CA MET A 1 -29.06 48.85 -15.13
C MET A 1 -28.68 48.38 -13.73
N SER A 2 -28.76 47.08 -13.50
CA SER A 2 -28.40 46.49 -12.22
C SER A 2 -26.91 46.14 -12.30
N LYS A 3 -26.09 46.80 -11.50
CA LYS A 3 -24.69 46.41 -11.29
C LYS A 3 -24.71 45.07 -10.56
N GLU A 4 -24.50 43.98 -11.28
CA GLU A 4 -24.16 42.70 -10.67
C GLU A 4 -22.85 42.87 -9.90
N SER A 5 -22.93 42.57 -8.61
CA SER A 5 -21.79 42.53 -7.70
C SER A 5 -20.85 41.44 -8.17
N ALA A 6 -19.84 41.82 -8.95
CA ALA A 6 -18.73 40.94 -9.29
C ALA A 6 -18.05 40.51 -7.98
N VAL A 7 -18.25 39.25 -7.60
CA VAL A 7 -17.41 38.61 -6.59
C VAL A 7 -15.98 38.76 -7.11
N ALA A 8 -15.15 39.51 -6.39
CA ALA A 8 -13.74 39.64 -6.72
C ALA A 8 -13.10 38.26 -6.62
N SER A 9 -13.05 37.54 -7.75
CA SER A 9 -12.37 36.25 -7.83
C SER A 9 -10.88 36.56 -7.81
N ILE A 10 -10.26 36.41 -6.64
CA ILE A 10 -8.83 36.59 -6.49
C ILE A 10 -8.18 35.28 -6.94
N ILE A 11 -7.49 35.31 -8.07
CA ILE A 11 -6.59 34.23 -8.44
C ILE A 11 -5.38 34.32 -7.48
N PRO A 12 -5.07 33.26 -6.71
CA PRO A 12 -3.89 33.26 -5.85
C PRO A 12 -2.62 33.42 -6.69
N GLU A 13 -1.56 33.98 -6.11
CA GLU A 13 -0.27 34.11 -6.79
C GLU A 13 0.37 32.72 -7.01
N PHE A 14 0.88 32.44 -8.22
CA PHE A 14 1.58 31.18 -8.50
C PHE A 14 3.00 31.17 -7.92
N HIS A 15 3.31 30.10 -7.18
CA HIS A 15 4.61 29.85 -6.60
C HIS A 15 5.23 28.57 -7.19
N GLY A 16 6.15 28.74 -8.14
CA GLY A 16 6.74 27.61 -8.88
C GLY A 16 7.52 26.56 -8.05
N ALA A 17 7.77 26.81 -6.76
CA ALA A 17 8.40 25.85 -5.85
C ALA A 17 7.39 24.92 -5.16
N THR A 18 6.14 25.34 -5.01
CA THR A 18 5.12 24.64 -4.21
C THR A 18 3.88 24.25 -5.01
N ASP A 19 3.59 24.98 -6.07
CA ASP A 19 2.32 24.88 -6.78
C ASP A 19 2.44 23.97 -8.00
N ASP A 20 1.35 23.27 -8.31
CA ASP A 20 1.23 22.50 -9.55
C ASP A 20 0.79 23.43 -10.69
N TRP A 21 1.64 23.54 -11.72
CA TRP A 21 1.38 24.41 -12.87
C TRP A 21 0.10 24.03 -13.64
N ASN A 22 -0.24 22.74 -13.74
CA ASN A 22 -1.44 22.32 -14.46
C ASN A 22 -2.70 22.72 -13.70
N VAL A 23 -2.73 22.47 -12.38
CA VAL A 23 -3.86 22.87 -11.52
C VAL A 23 -4.04 24.39 -11.55
N TYR A 24 -2.94 25.14 -11.44
CA TYR A 24 -2.99 26.60 -11.54
C TYR A 24 -3.54 27.08 -12.88
N ARG A 25 -3.07 26.48 -13.99
CA ARG A 25 -3.54 26.82 -15.34
C ARG A 25 -5.03 26.55 -15.51
N GLU A 26 -5.54 25.43 -15.00
CA GLU A 26 -6.98 25.11 -15.07
C GLU A 26 -7.82 26.15 -14.34
N ILE A 27 -7.41 26.56 -13.12
CA ILE A 27 -8.09 27.61 -12.36
C ILE A 27 -8.06 28.95 -13.12
N LEU A 28 -6.92 29.29 -13.72
CA LEU A 28 -6.75 30.50 -14.52
C LEU A 28 -7.62 30.49 -15.79
N GLU A 29 -7.80 29.32 -16.42
CA GLU A 29 -8.67 29.14 -17.58
C GLU A 29 -10.15 29.35 -17.23
N GLU A 30 -10.60 28.84 -16.08
CA GLU A 30 -11.95 29.11 -15.57
C GLU A 30 -12.14 30.59 -15.24
N PHE A 31 -11.11 31.25 -14.69
CA PHE A 31 -11.16 32.70 -14.46
C PHE A 31 -11.34 33.47 -15.78
N TYR A 32 -10.58 33.12 -16.83
CA TYR A 32 -10.76 33.77 -18.14
C TYR A 32 -12.16 33.56 -18.70
N ARG A 33 -12.70 32.35 -18.58
CA ARG A 33 -14.05 32.02 -19.04
C ARG A 33 -15.10 32.83 -18.29
N ALA A 34 -15.02 32.88 -16.95
CA ALA A 34 -15.96 33.60 -16.11
C ALA A 34 -15.98 35.12 -16.39
N HIS A 35 -14.83 35.69 -16.77
CA HIS A 35 -14.69 37.13 -17.03
C HIS A 35 -14.72 37.51 -18.52
N GLY A 36 -14.95 36.54 -19.42
CA GLY A 36 -15.00 36.78 -20.87
C GLY A 36 -13.67 37.25 -21.47
N ILE A 37 -12.54 36.91 -20.85
CA ILE A 37 -11.21 37.34 -21.28
C ILE A 37 -10.71 36.39 -22.37
N THR A 38 -10.43 36.93 -23.55
CA THR A 38 -10.05 36.15 -24.74
C THR A 38 -8.86 36.76 -25.48
N GLY A 39 -8.21 35.97 -26.32
CA GLY A 39 -7.10 36.42 -27.18
C GLY A 39 -5.95 37.07 -26.41
N GLU A 40 -5.46 38.20 -26.93
CA GLU A 40 -4.29 38.92 -26.41
C GLU A 40 -4.48 39.45 -24.97
N ALA A 41 -5.72 39.61 -24.51
CA ALA A 41 -6.01 40.08 -23.15
C ALA A 41 -5.63 39.07 -22.06
N ARG A 42 -5.39 37.79 -22.41
CA ARG A 42 -4.96 36.76 -21.46
C ARG A 42 -3.53 36.99 -20.96
N VAL A 43 -2.63 37.48 -21.81
CA VAL A 43 -1.20 37.66 -21.47
C VAL A 43 -0.99 38.68 -20.35
N PRO A 44 -1.59 39.89 -20.39
CA PRO A 44 -1.47 40.85 -19.29
C PRO A 44 -1.95 40.29 -17.94
N VAL A 45 -3.04 39.52 -17.94
CA VAL A 45 -3.60 38.93 -16.74
C VAL A 45 -2.66 37.85 -16.18
N LEU A 46 -2.20 36.92 -17.02
CA LEU A 46 -1.21 35.90 -16.63
C LEU A 46 -0.01 36.55 -15.95
N ILE A 47 0.58 37.57 -16.58
CA ILE A 47 1.75 38.29 -16.04
C ILE A 47 1.43 38.96 -14.68
N SER A 48 0.20 39.44 -14.48
CA SER A 48 -0.19 40.06 -13.20
C SER A 48 -0.40 39.07 -12.06
N VAL A 49 -0.67 37.79 -12.34
CA VAL A 49 -1.04 36.78 -11.33
C VAL A 49 0.06 35.76 -11.02
N ILE A 50 1.02 35.52 -11.93
CA ILE A 50 2.06 34.50 -11.69
C ILE A 50 3.12 34.89 -10.65
N GLY A 51 3.09 36.12 -10.16
CA GLY A 51 4.02 36.57 -9.13
C GLY A 51 5.39 36.99 -9.65
N LYS A 52 6.14 37.69 -8.78
CA LYS A 52 7.39 38.36 -9.18
C LYS A 52 8.50 37.37 -9.56
N ASP A 53 8.67 36.30 -8.78
CA ASP A 53 9.77 35.35 -8.98
C ASP A 53 9.53 34.44 -10.19
N THR A 54 8.30 33.99 -10.38
CA THR A 54 7.90 33.27 -11.60
C THR A 54 8.04 34.16 -12.83
N TYR A 55 7.64 35.44 -12.75
CA TYR A 55 7.79 36.37 -13.88
C TYR A 55 9.25 36.64 -14.23
N ARG A 56 10.15 36.75 -13.25
CA ARG A 56 11.61 36.84 -13.49
C ARG A 56 12.09 35.63 -14.30
N THR A 57 11.76 34.43 -13.82
CA THR A 57 12.10 33.18 -14.50
C THR A 57 11.55 33.15 -15.94
N LEU A 58 10.27 33.48 -16.12
CA LEU A 58 9.64 33.54 -17.43
C LEU A 58 10.35 34.51 -18.38
N ARG A 59 10.66 35.72 -17.91
CA ARG A 59 11.36 36.73 -18.71
C ARG A 59 12.74 36.23 -19.15
N ASP A 60 13.47 35.58 -18.25
CA ASP A 60 14.80 35.06 -18.54
C ASP A 60 14.72 33.89 -19.56
N LEU A 61 13.68 33.05 -19.48
CA LEU A 61 13.42 31.97 -20.44
C LEU A 61 12.92 32.45 -21.82
N CYS A 62 12.24 33.60 -21.89
CA CYS A 62 11.73 34.16 -23.14
C CYS A 62 12.79 34.91 -23.96
N HIS A 63 13.94 35.25 -23.36
CA HIS A 63 14.98 36.04 -24.01
C HIS A 63 15.46 35.40 -25.33
N PRO A 64 15.59 36.17 -26.45
CA PRO A 64 15.58 37.63 -26.55
C PRO A 64 14.20 38.28 -26.73
N ARG A 65 13.11 37.50 -26.79
CA ARG A 65 11.74 38.05 -26.88
C ARG A 65 11.25 38.52 -25.51
N SER A 66 10.35 39.51 -25.50
CA SER A 66 9.64 39.89 -24.28
C SER A 66 8.43 38.99 -24.08
N PRO A 67 8.13 38.51 -22.85
CA PRO A 67 6.90 37.74 -22.59
C PRO A 67 5.62 38.46 -23.05
N LYS A 68 5.62 39.80 -23.06
CA LYS A 68 4.47 40.62 -23.50
C LYS A 68 4.21 40.56 -25.02
N GLN A 69 5.17 40.05 -25.80
CA GLN A 69 5.11 39.95 -27.25
C GLN A 69 4.82 38.52 -27.73
N MET A 70 4.66 37.59 -26.79
CA MET A 70 4.37 36.18 -27.06
C MET A 70 2.89 35.90 -26.86
N ASP A 71 2.38 34.87 -27.51
CA ASP A 71 1.00 34.46 -27.29
C ASP A 71 0.84 33.70 -25.95
N TYR A 72 -0.40 33.59 -25.47
CA TYR A 72 -0.67 32.92 -24.19
C TYR A 72 -0.25 31.45 -24.19
N ASP A 73 -0.41 30.75 -25.30
CA ASP A 73 -0.13 29.31 -25.39
C ASP A 73 1.39 29.04 -25.41
N GLU A 74 2.17 29.92 -26.05
CA GLU A 74 3.63 29.95 -26.02
C GLU A 74 4.12 30.17 -24.59
N LEU A 75 3.58 31.16 -23.88
CA LEU A 75 3.95 31.39 -22.47
C LEU A 75 3.60 30.20 -21.59
N CYS A 76 2.42 29.60 -21.79
CA CYS A 76 2.03 28.39 -21.06
C CYS A 76 2.95 27.21 -21.35
N LYS A 77 3.45 27.06 -22.58
CA LYS A 77 4.45 26.04 -22.93
C LYS A 77 5.80 26.28 -22.25
N VAL A 78 6.25 27.55 -22.20
CA VAL A 78 7.50 27.91 -21.51
C VAL A 78 7.39 27.62 -20.01
N LEU A 79 6.31 28.08 -19.37
CA LEU A 79 6.05 27.85 -17.94
C LEU A 79 5.87 26.36 -17.65
N ALA A 80 5.16 25.62 -18.51
CA ALA A 80 5.02 24.18 -18.39
C ALA A 80 6.38 23.47 -18.43
N ARG A 81 7.26 23.80 -19.37
CA ARG A 81 8.61 23.21 -19.43
C ARG A 81 9.45 23.48 -18.19
N GLN A 82 9.29 24.66 -17.58
CA GLN A 82 10.07 25.07 -16.42
C GLN A 82 9.55 24.44 -15.12
N PHE A 83 8.23 24.44 -14.93
CA PHE A 83 7.59 24.13 -13.64
C PHE A 83 6.92 22.76 -13.62
N ILE A 84 6.69 22.13 -14.77
CA ILE A 84 6.34 20.71 -14.83
C ILE A 84 7.66 19.94 -14.94
N PRO A 85 8.04 19.13 -13.93
CA PRO A 85 9.24 18.32 -14.02
C PRO A 85 9.13 17.37 -15.20
N GLU A 86 10.00 17.51 -16.21
CA GLU A 86 10.07 16.62 -17.38
C GLU A 86 10.35 15.14 -16.99
N ILE A 87 10.68 14.91 -15.72
CA ILE A 87 11.07 13.62 -15.12
C ILE A 87 9.93 12.94 -14.33
N ALA A 88 8.75 13.56 -14.19
CA ALA A 88 7.71 12.98 -13.33
C ALA A 88 6.91 11.83 -14.00
N ILE A 89 6.55 11.90 -15.29
CA ILE A 89 5.69 10.87 -15.90
C ILE A 89 6.36 9.50 -15.89
N PHE A 90 7.60 9.39 -16.38
CA PHE A 90 8.32 8.11 -16.35
C PHE A 90 8.59 7.63 -14.92
N ARG A 91 8.78 8.53 -13.96
CA ARG A 91 8.91 8.17 -12.54
C ARG A 91 7.59 7.64 -11.97
N ARG A 92 6.45 8.27 -12.28
CA ARG A 92 5.10 7.84 -11.87
C ARG A 92 4.76 6.49 -12.52
N ARG A 93 4.96 6.36 -13.83
CA ARG A 93 4.84 5.10 -14.56
C ARG A 93 5.76 4.03 -13.98
N SER A 94 7.00 4.38 -13.62
CA SER A 94 7.90 3.42 -12.97
C SER A 94 7.39 2.97 -11.61
N LYS A 95 6.81 3.87 -10.80
CA LYS A 95 6.14 3.49 -9.54
C LYS A 95 4.94 2.58 -9.80
N PHE A 96 4.10 2.90 -10.79
CA PHE A 96 2.97 2.07 -11.20
C PHE A 96 3.41 0.67 -11.65
N TYR A 97 4.37 0.59 -12.57
CA TYR A 97 4.84 -0.70 -13.13
C TYR A 97 5.58 -1.57 -12.12
N ARG A 98 6.21 -0.98 -11.10
CA ARG A 98 6.87 -1.71 -10.00
C ARG A 98 5.97 -1.98 -8.80
N ALA A 99 4.74 -1.49 -8.80
CA ALA A 99 3.84 -1.67 -7.67
C ALA A 99 3.44 -3.14 -7.56
N GLU A 100 3.56 -3.69 -6.37
CA GLU A 100 3.13 -5.04 -5.99
C GLU A 100 2.32 -4.95 -4.70
N GLN A 101 1.45 -5.92 -4.47
CA GLN A 101 0.67 -6.06 -3.24
C GLN A 101 1.63 -6.23 -2.06
N ALA A 102 1.49 -5.35 -1.07
CA ALA A 102 2.32 -5.40 0.12
C ALA A 102 1.91 -6.57 1.01
N ARG A 103 2.84 -7.03 1.87
CA ARG A 103 2.54 -8.09 2.84
C ARG A 103 1.39 -7.67 3.75
N GLY A 104 0.33 -8.46 3.80
CA GLY A 104 -0.86 -8.20 4.62
C GLY A 104 -1.80 -7.12 4.07
N GLU A 105 -1.52 -6.58 2.88
CA GLU A 105 -2.45 -5.68 2.19
C GLU A 105 -3.60 -6.51 1.58
N SER A 106 -4.84 -6.07 1.77
CA SER A 106 -5.99 -6.75 1.17
C SER A 106 -6.04 -6.54 -0.34
N VAL A 107 -6.74 -7.43 -1.07
CA VAL A 107 -6.96 -7.27 -2.52
C VAL A 107 -7.61 -5.92 -2.87
N LYS A 108 -8.53 -5.44 -2.03
CA LYS A 108 -9.24 -4.16 -2.26
C LYS A 108 -8.32 -2.96 -2.05
N ASP A 109 -7.48 -3.00 -1.02
CA ASP A 109 -6.50 -1.95 -0.74
C ASP A 109 -5.43 -1.89 -1.84
N TRP A 110 -4.98 -3.06 -2.31
CA TRP A 110 -4.08 -3.19 -3.45
C TRP A 110 -4.67 -2.51 -4.69
N TYR A 111 -5.92 -2.83 -5.04
CA TYR A 111 -6.62 -2.22 -6.17
C TYR A 111 -6.72 -0.69 -6.04
N ALA A 112 -7.16 -0.19 -4.88
CA ALA A 112 -7.32 1.23 -4.63
C ALA A 112 -5.98 1.99 -4.77
N ARG A 113 -4.90 1.44 -4.20
CA ARG A 113 -3.55 2.00 -4.31
C ARG A 113 -3.05 1.99 -5.74
N LEU A 114 -3.24 0.89 -6.47
CA LEU A 114 -2.85 0.78 -7.88
C LEU A 114 -3.59 1.83 -8.73
N LYS A 115 -4.90 2.01 -8.51
CA LYS A 115 -5.69 3.04 -9.21
C LYS A 115 -5.15 4.43 -8.92
N ALA A 116 -4.84 4.75 -7.67
CA ALA A 116 -4.24 6.04 -7.29
C ALA A 116 -2.89 6.30 -7.99
N LEU A 117 -2.05 5.27 -8.12
CA LEU A 117 -0.77 5.39 -8.84
C LEU A 117 -0.94 5.67 -10.34
N SER A 118 -2.05 5.24 -10.94
CA SER A 118 -2.31 5.45 -12.38
C SER A 118 -2.70 6.90 -12.74
N VAL A 119 -3.21 7.68 -11.78
CA VAL A 119 -3.73 9.05 -12.01
C VAL A 119 -2.66 9.95 -12.62
N ASP A 120 -1.45 9.94 -12.05
CA ASP A 120 -0.34 10.81 -12.48
C ASP A 120 0.49 10.21 -13.63
N CYS A 121 0.06 9.09 -14.21
CA CYS A 121 0.84 8.38 -15.23
C CYS A 121 0.59 8.88 -16.65
N ALA A 122 -0.39 9.76 -16.86
CA ALA A 122 -0.77 10.27 -18.18
C ALA A 122 -0.96 9.14 -19.20
N PHE A 123 -1.66 8.07 -18.82
CA PHE A 123 -2.04 7.00 -19.74
C PHE A 123 -3.18 7.48 -20.64
N ALA A 124 -3.21 7.02 -21.89
CA ALA A 124 -4.35 7.28 -22.76
C ALA A 124 -5.60 6.59 -22.18
N GLU A 125 -6.76 7.23 -22.28
CA GLU A 125 -8.02 6.71 -21.73
C GLU A 125 -8.32 5.28 -22.21
N VAL A 126 -8.15 5.04 -23.52
CA VAL A 126 -8.34 3.72 -24.14
C VAL A 126 -7.35 2.64 -23.66
N GLN A 127 -6.23 3.02 -23.04
CA GLN A 127 -5.22 2.11 -22.51
C GLN A 127 -5.28 1.92 -21.00
N LEU A 128 -6.00 2.78 -20.28
CA LEU A 128 -5.98 2.80 -18.82
C LEU A 128 -6.50 1.49 -18.21
N GLU A 129 -7.63 0.99 -18.69
CA GLU A 129 -8.24 -0.23 -18.16
C GLU A 129 -7.40 -1.48 -18.45
N PRO A 130 -6.93 -1.74 -19.68
CA PRO A 130 -6.01 -2.85 -19.96
C PRO A 130 -4.74 -2.82 -19.10
N LEU A 131 -4.12 -1.64 -18.94
CA LEU A 131 -2.91 -1.49 -18.13
C LEU A 131 -3.15 -1.77 -16.64
N LEU A 132 -4.29 -1.33 -16.12
CA LEU A 132 -4.69 -1.61 -14.73
C LEU A 132 -4.96 -3.09 -14.53
N LEU A 133 -5.61 -3.75 -15.48
CA LEU A 133 -5.91 -5.18 -15.41
C LEU A 133 -4.60 -5.99 -15.35
N ASP A 134 -3.72 -5.78 -16.32
CA ASP A 134 -2.44 -6.49 -16.38
C ASP A 134 -1.61 -6.27 -15.11
N ARG A 135 -1.50 -5.00 -14.67
CA ARG A 135 -0.71 -4.68 -13.48
C ARG A 135 -1.36 -5.19 -12.20
N PHE A 136 -2.69 -5.19 -12.11
CA PHE A 136 -3.40 -5.74 -10.96
C PHE A 136 -3.10 -7.22 -10.80
N VAL A 137 -3.27 -8.01 -11.87
CA VAL A 137 -3.03 -9.46 -11.86
C VAL A 137 -1.57 -9.79 -11.58
N LEU A 138 -0.64 -9.16 -12.32
CA LEU A 138 0.81 -9.42 -12.20
C LEU A 138 1.42 -8.85 -10.91
N GLY A 139 0.74 -7.91 -10.26
CA GLY A 139 1.19 -7.29 -9.01
C GLY A 139 0.61 -7.92 -7.74
N LEU A 140 -0.34 -8.86 -7.84
CA LEU A 140 -0.81 -9.61 -6.68
C LEU A 140 0.32 -10.41 -6.03
N ALA A 141 0.22 -10.59 -4.72
CA ALA A 141 1.13 -11.46 -4.00
C ALA A 141 1.05 -12.90 -4.56
N PRO A 142 2.20 -13.57 -4.80
CA PRO A 142 2.19 -14.94 -5.28
C PRO A 142 1.41 -15.86 -4.34
N GLY A 143 0.52 -16.68 -4.92
CA GLY A 143 -0.28 -17.63 -4.15
C GLY A 143 -1.69 -17.84 -4.70
N PRO A 144 -2.60 -18.44 -3.90
CA PRO A 144 -3.85 -18.99 -4.41
C PRO A 144 -4.82 -17.97 -5.01
N VAL A 145 -4.70 -16.69 -4.66
CA VAL A 145 -5.50 -15.60 -5.25
C VAL A 145 -5.03 -15.30 -6.67
N GLN A 146 -3.73 -15.14 -6.87
CA GLN A 146 -3.14 -14.89 -8.19
C GLN A 146 -3.30 -16.10 -9.12
N ASP A 147 -3.06 -17.31 -8.61
CA ASP A 147 -3.20 -18.56 -9.36
C ASP A 147 -4.62 -18.71 -9.94
N ARG A 148 -5.63 -18.37 -9.13
CA ARG A 148 -7.04 -18.40 -9.57
C ARG A 148 -7.31 -17.48 -10.76
N LEU A 149 -6.64 -16.33 -10.85
CA LEU A 149 -6.80 -15.41 -11.97
C LEU A 149 -6.08 -15.91 -13.23
N TYR A 150 -4.97 -16.64 -13.10
CA TYR A 150 -4.28 -17.25 -14.25
C TYR A 150 -5.06 -18.39 -14.92
N GLU A 151 -6.08 -18.93 -14.26
CA GLU A 151 -6.99 -19.92 -14.83
C GLU A 151 -8.08 -19.29 -15.71
N GLU A 152 -8.26 -17.97 -15.66
CA GLU A 152 -9.30 -17.26 -16.41
C GLU A 152 -8.91 -17.04 -17.88
N ARG A 153 -9.91 -17.01 -18.77
CA ARG A 153 -9.68 -16.76 -20.20
C ARG A 153 -9.63 -15.25 -20.50
N PRO A 154 -8.66 -14.77 -21.29
CA PRO A 154 -8.44 -13.34 -21.57
C PRO A 154 -9.64 -12.65 -22.23
N ASP A 155 -10.40 -13.37 -23.05
CA ASP A 155 -11.41 -12.78 -23.94
C ASP A 155 -12.61 -12.12 -23.22
N ASN A 156 -12.80 -12.38 -21.92
CA ASN A 156 -13.93 -11.87 -21.12
C ASN A 156 -13.51 -11.22 -19.79
N LEU A 157 -12.22 -10.94 -19.60
CA LEU A 157 -11.72 -10.35 -18.35
C LEU A 157 -11.82 -8.83 -18.41
N THR A 158 -12.66 -8.26 -17.53
CA THR A 158 -12.69 -6.82 -17.25
C THR A 158 -11.98 -6.54 -15.93
N LEU A 159 -11.57 -5.28 -15.71
CA LEU A 159 -10.91 -4.89 -14.47
C LEU A 159 -11.80 -5.13 -13.24
N GLU A 160 -13.09 -4.85 -13.35
CA GLU A 160 -14.06 -5.12 -12.27
C GLU A 160 -14.14 -6.62 -11.97
N ARG A 161 -14.23 -7.45 -13.01
CA ARG A 161 -14.35 -8.90 -12.87
C ARG A 161 -13.14 -9.52 -12.18
N VAL A 162 -11.92 -9.09 -12.50
CA VAL A 162 -10.71 -9.63 -11.84
C VAL A 162 -10.63 -9.24 -10.37
N VAL A 163 -11.04 -8.01 -10.02
CA VAL A 163 -11.04 -7.54 -8.63
C VAL A 163 -12.04 -8.35 -7.81
N ASP A 164 -13.24 -8.60 -8.34
CA ASP A 164 -14.27 -9.40 -7.67
C ASP A 164 -13.84 -10.86 -7.48
N LEU A 165 -13.25 -11.48 -8.50
CA LEU A 165 -12.75 -12.85 -8.41
C LEU A 165 -11.64 -12.97 -7.37
N ALA A 166 -10.70 -12.02 -7.36
CA ALA A 166 -9.61 -11.98 -6.41
C ALA A 166 -10.13 -11.79 -4.97
N ALA A 167 -11.05 -10.84 -4.75
CA ALA A 167 -11.63 -10.58 -3.43
C ALA A 167 -12.47 -11.76 -2.92
N ALA A 168 -13.22 -12.43 -3.81
CA ALA A 168 -13.97 -13.63 -3.45
C ALA A 168 -13.03 -14.76 -3.01
N LYS A 169 -11.92 -14.97 -3.74
CA LYS A 169 -10.93 -15.99 -3.39
C LYS A 169 -10.23 -15.65 -2.06
N GLU A 170 -9.81 -14.41 -1.85
CA GLU A 170 -9.23 -13.94 -0.58
C GLU A 170 -10.16 -14.25 0.60
N ALA A 171 -11.44 -13.90 0.48
CA ALA A 171 -12.44 -14.16 1.53
C ALA A 171 -12.61 -15.65 1.87
N THR A 172 -12.44 -16.57 0.90
CA THR A 172 -12.49 -18.02 1.17
C THR A 172 -11.27 -18.49 1.96
N LEU A 173 -10.10 -17.90 1.71
CA LEU A 173 -8.85 -18.27 2.39
C LEU A 173 -8.86 -17.79 3.84
N THR A 174 -9.26 -16.53 4.08
CA THR A 174 -9.35 -15.99 5.45
C THR A 174 -10.34 -16.78 6.32
N LYS A 175 -11.46 -17.24 5.74
CA LYS A 175 -12.40 -18.13 6.45
C LYS A 175 -11.78 -19.48 6.77
N GLY A 176 -11.05 -20.08 5.82
CA GLY A 176 -10.36 -21.35 6.02
C GLY A 176 -9.27 -21.28 7.09
N GLU A 177 -8.50 -20.20 7.11
CA GLU A 177 -7.47 -19.93 8.13
C GLU A 177 -8.08 -19.77 9.53
N GLY A 178 -9.19 -19.02 9.66
CA GLY A 178 -9.93 -18.90 10.92
C GLY A 178 -10.39 -20.25 11.47
N ILE A 179 -10.94 -21.12 10.62
CA ILE A 179 -11.37 -22.47 11.00
C ILE A 179 -10.18 -23.31 11.50
N ALA A 180 -9.03 -23.23 10.83
CA ALA A 180 -7.83 -23.98 11.25
C ALA A 180 -7.31 -23.50 12.62
N VAL A 181 -7.33 -22.19 12.87
CA VAL A 181 -6.94 -21.61 14.17
C VAL A 181 -7.91 -22.05 15.27
N ASP A 182 -9.22 -22.04 15.00
CA ASP A 182 -10.24 -22.48 15.97
C ASP A 182 -10.06 -23.96 16.32
N ILE A 183 -9.80 -24.82 15.32
CA ILE A 183 -9.52 -26.25 15.55
C ILE A 183 -8.25 -26.44 16.37
N ALA A 184 -7.17 -25.73 16.03
CA ALA A 184 -5.90 -25.81 16.77
C ALA A 184 -6.08 -25.34 18.22
N MET A 185 -6.80 -24.25 18.44
CA MET A 185 -7.10 -23.72 19.77
C MET A 185 -7.97 -24.69 20.59
N ALA A 186 -8.99 -25.29 19.97
CA ALA A 186 -9.82 -26.30 20.62
C ALA A 186 -9.00 -27.55 21.02
N TYR A 187 -8.09 -28.01 20.17
CA TYR A 187 -7.18 -29.11 20.48
C TYR A 187 -6.25 -28.77 21.66
N ILE A 188 -5.70 -27.54 21.71
CA ILE A 188 -4.88 -27.06 22.83
C ILE A 188 -5.71 -27.03 24.12
N MET A 189 -6.93 -26.50 24.09
CA MET A 189 -7.81 -26.47 25.27
C MET A 189 -8.17 -27.88 25.77
N ALA A 190 -8.42 -28.82 24.84
CA ALA A 190 -8.78 -30.20 25.18
C ALA A 190 -7.63 -31.01 25.76
N THR A 191 -6.39 -30.75 25.30
CA THR A 191 -5.19 -31.50 25.75
C THR A 191 -4.54 -30.90 26.99
N THR A 192 -4.73 -29.61 27.25
CA THR A 192 -4.11 -28.95 28.42
C THR A 192 -4.93 -29.00 29.70
N GLY A 193 -6.20 -29.43 29.65
CA GLY A 193 -7.02 -29.68 30.86
C GLY A 193 -6.93 -28.57 31.92
N SER A 194 -7.67 -27.48 31.74
CA SER A 194 -7.79 -26.35 32.69
C SER A 194 -6.46 -25.97 33.39
N MET A 195 -5.48 -25.48 32.62
CA MET A 195 -4.30 -24.86 33.22
C MET A 195 -4.61 -23.42 33.66
N HIS A 196 -4.38 -23.14 34.94
CA HIS A 196 -4.26 -21.77 35.44
C HIS A 196 -2.94 -21.17 34.92
N MET A 197 -3.02 -20.41 33.83
CA MET A 197 -1.87 -19.74 33.22
C MET A 197 -1.41 -18.59 34.12
N SER A 198 -0.30 -18.77 34.83
CA SER A 198 0.31 -17.71 35.64
C SER A 198 1.42 -17.03 34.83
N ILE A 199 1.11 -15.89 34.22
CA ILE A 199 2.10 -15.09 33.49
C ILE A 199 2.90 -14.27 34.52
N GLY A 200 4.15 -14.65 34.77
CA GLY A 200 5.09 -13.82 35.50
C GLY A 200 5.57 -12.66 34.62
N MET A 201 4.97 -11.48 34.78
CA MET A 201 5.46 -10.26 34.12
C MET A 201 6.70 -9.74 34.86
N GLY A 202 7.88 -10.01 34.33
CA GLY A 202 9.11 -9.32 34.73
C GLY A 202 9.27 -8.06 33.89
N MET A 203 9.16 -6.89 34.51
CA MET A 203 9.55 -5.62 33.88
C MET A 203 11.08 -5.50 33.90
N ASP A 204 11.74 -6.01 32.87
CA ASP A 204 13.09 -5.54 32.54
C ASP A 204 12.94 -4.35 31.58
N GLY A 205 13.61 -3.23 31.93
CA GLY A 205 13.29 -1.87 31.49
C GLY A 205 13.60 -1.51 30.04
N ASP A 206 13.18 -2.32 29.07
CA ASP A 206 13.08 -1.92 27.67
C ASP A 206 11.67 -2.20 27.15
N MET A 207 10.98 -1.14 26.75
CA MET A 207 9.60 -1.20 26.30
C MET A 207 9.48 -2.01 25.00
N GLY A 208 8.79 -3.16 25.06
CA GLY A 208 8.13 -3.74 23.88
C GLY A 208 8.36 -5.21 23.58
N THR A 209 9.02 -6.00 24.44
CA THR A 209 9.20 -7.44 24.18
C THR A 209 8.70 -8.28 25.35
N ILE A 210 7.64 -9.07 25.12
CA ILE A 210 7.21 -10.10 26.06
C ILE A 210 8.16 -11.29 25.88
N VAL A 211 9.09 -11.47 26.82
CA VAL A 211 10.00 -12.61 26.83
C VAL A 211 9.36 -13.74 27.63
N VAL A 212 8.85 -14.76 26.95
CA VAL A 212 8.40 -16.01 27.59
C VAL A 212 9.65 -16.78 28.02
N ARG A 213 10.08 -16.58 29.27
CA ARG A 213 11.35 -17.14 29.79
C ARG A 213 11.28 -18.63 30.14
N GLU A 214 10.11 -19.16 30.46
CA GLU A 214 9.96 -20.56 30.86
C GLU A 214 8.52 -21.05 30.61
N VAL A 215 8.38 -22.16 29.89
CA VAL A 215 7.11 -22.89 29.78
C VAL A 215 7.29 -24.21 30.52
N ARG A 216 6.74 -24.31 31.74
CA ARG A 216 6.73 -25.56 32.49
C ARG A 216 5.45 -26.33 32.20
N PHE A 217 5.63 -27.57 31.76
CA PHE A 217 4.54 -28.53 31.59
C PHE A 217 4.45 -29.39 32.85
N PRO A 218 3.30 -29.46 33.53
CA PRO A 218 3.09 -30.48 34.55
C PRO A 218 2.86 -31.82 33.86
N ILE A 219 3.74 -32.80 34.12
CA ILE A 219 3.54 -34.18 33.71
C ILE A 219 2.40 -34.74 34.57
N VAL A 220 1.23 -34.95 33.98
CA VAL A 220 0.12 -35.65 34.64
C VAL A 220 0.49 -37.14 34.70
N ARG A 221 0.89 -37.60 35.89
CA ARG A 221 1.09 -39.03 36.18
C ARG A 221 -0.27 -39.74 36.09
N ASN A 222 -0.38 -40.73 35.21
CA ASN A 222 -1.38 -41.77 35.35
C ASN A 222 -0.66 -42.99 35.93
N ASP A 223 -0.97 -43.34 37.18
CA ASP A 223 -0.29 -44.40 37.93
C ASP A 223 -0.51 -45.77 37.28
N SER A 224 0.54 -46.40 36.74
CA SER A 224 0.98 -47.75 37.13
C SER A 224 2.42 -48.02 36.66
N SER A 225 3.35 -48.07 37.62
CA SER A 225 4.72 -48.62 37.53
C SER A 225 5.60 -48.27 36.31
N ALA A 226 6.30 -47.13 36.38
CA ALA A 226 7.62 -47.00 35.76
C ALA A 226 8.42 -45.90 36.48
N THR A 227 9.48 -46.29 37.17
CA THR A 227 10.49 -45.37 37.72
C THR A 227 11.36 -44.91 36.55
N ILE A 228 11.09 -43.73 35.99
CA ILE A 228 12.00 -43.07 35.05
C ILE A 228 12.69 -41.94 35.80
N THR A 229 14.01 -42.09 35.97
CA THR A 229 14.89 -41.11 36.56
C THR A 229 14.89 -39.82 35.74
N ASP A 230 14.60 -38.74 36.46
CA ASP A 230 14.82 -37.33 36.13
C ASP A 230 15.75 -37.09 34.93
N THR A 231 15.18 -36.76 33.78
CA THR A 231 15.93 -36.21 32.65
C THR A 231 15.34 -34.85 32.33
N THR A 232 15.88 -33.84 33.00
CA THR A 232 15.66 -32.43 32.68
C THR A 232 16.12 -32.18 31.24
N VAL A 233 15.19 -32.13 30.28
CA VAL A 233 15.49 -31.75 28.90
C VAL A 233 15.64 -30.23 28.85
N HIS A 234 16.87 -29.75 29.08
CA HIS A 234 17.26 -28.39 28.73
C HIS A 234 17.39 -28.26 27.21
N GLN A 235 16.27 -28.05 26.52
CA GLN A 235 16.32 -27.61 25.13
C GLN A 235 16.44 -26.09 25.10
N ARG A 236 17.70 -25.63 25.07
CA ARG A 236 18.07 -24.23 24.81
C ARG A 236 17.68 -23.93 23.36
N ILE A 237 16.48 -23.36 23.15
CA ILE A 237 16.15 -22.73 21.87
C ILE A 237 17.11 -21.54 21.75
N ALA A 238 18.17 -21.72 20.95
CA ALA A 238 19.04 -20.63 20.54
C ALA A 238 18.19 -19.66 19.71
N SER A 239 17.54 -18.74 20.41
CA SER A 239 16.92 -17.55 19.88
C SER A 239 18.03 -16.51 19.70
N GLU A 240 18.87 -16.70 18.70
CA GLU A 240 19.63 -15.59 18.14
C GLU A 240 19.08 -15.28 16.74
N GLU A 241 18.41 -14.13 16.66
CA GLU A 241 18.16 -13.28 15.49
C GLU A 241 17.08 -13.59 14.44
N LYS A 242 16.15 -14.54 14.62
CA LYS A 242 14.97 -14.60 13.71
C LYS A 242 13.65 -14.63 14.46
N GLY A 243 13.00 -13.46 14.51
CA GLY A 243 11.65 -13.29 15.00
C GLY A 243 10.68 -14.25 14.31
N ILE A 244 10.07 -15.13 15.10
CA ILE A 244 8.99 -16.00 14.66
C ILE A 244 7.76 -15.12 14.45
N THR A 245 7.45 -14.80 13.20
CA THR A 245 6.34 -13.90 12.80
C THR A 245 5.34 -14.60 11.87
N ASP A 246 5.38 -15.92 11.80
CA ASP A 246 4.49 -16.75 10.96
C ASP A 246 3.87 -17.88 11.79
N THR A 247 2.54 -17.96 11.76
CA THR A 247 1.71 -18.97 12.43
C THR A 247 2.05 -20.38 11.97
N THR A 248 2.49 -20.55 10.71
CA THR A 248 2.99 -21.84 10.18
C THR A 248 4.21 -22.34 10.93
N SER A 249 5.11 -21.42 11.31
CA SER A 249 6.32 -21.74 12.08
C SER A 249 5.98 -22.09 13.53
N MET A 250 5.01 -21.42 14.15
CA MET A 250 4.55 -21.78 15.50
C MET A 250 3.90 -23.16 15.54
N VAL A 251 3.00 -23.46 14.60
CA VAL A 251 2.34 -24.78 14.52
C VAL A 251 3.35 -25.90 14.26
N SER A 252 4.36 -25.64 13.41
CA SER A 252 5.43 -26.61 13.14
C SER A 252 6.26 -26.92 14.39
N ILE A 253 6.64 -25.91 15.16
CA ILE A 253 7.41 -26.08 16.41
C ILE A 253 6.60 -26.88 17.44
N ILE A 254 5.31 -26.57 17.59
CA ILE A 254 4.42 -27.26 18.53
C ILE A 254 4.19 -28.72 18.12
N THR A 255 4.04 -28.98 16.82
CA THR A 255 3.83 -30.33 16.28
C THR A 255 5.10 -31.18 16.37
N LEU A 256 6.28 -30.61 16.11
CA LEU A 256 7.58 -31.27 16.27
C LEU A 256 7.88 -31.60 17.74
N GLY A 257 7.54 -30.70 18.68
CA GLY A 257 7.64 -30.97 20.12
C GLY A 257 6.79 -32.14 20.58
N HIS A 258 5.53 -32.22 20.11
CA HIS A 258 4.66 -33.36 20.40
C HIS A 258 5.13 -34.67 19.75
N HIS A 259 5.62 -34.64 18.51
CA HIS A 259 6.12 -35.85 17.85
C HIS A 259 7.34 -36.45 18.55
N HIS A 260 8.26 -35.61 19.05
CA HIS A 260 9.39 -36.06 19.84
C HIS A 260 8.96 -36.66 21.20
N SER A 261 7.91 -36.09 21.82
CA SER A 261 7.35 -36.63 23.06
C SER A 261 6.63 -37.97 22.86
N VAL A 262 5.94 -38.16 21.73
CA VAL A 262 5.22 -39.41 21.41
C VAL A 262 6.19 -40.53 21.01
N LEU A 263 7.26 -40.21 20.26
CA LEU A 263 8.28 -41.19 19.88
C LEU A 263 9.09 -41.70 21.09
N ALA A 264 9.30 -40.87 22.12
CA ALA A 264 9.91 -41.30 23.37
C ALA A 264 9.05 -42.31 24.16
N HIS A 265 7.74 -42.38 23.89
CA HIS A 265 6.82 -43.34 24.49
C HIS A 265 6.54 -44.59 23.62
N GLY A 266 7.08 -44.65 22.39
CA GLY A 266 6.77 -45.68 21.40
C GLY A 266 7.86 -46.73 21.12
N THR A 267 8.96 -46.74 21.88
CA THR A 267 9.99 -47.80 21.80
C THR A 267 10.18 -48.43 23.18
N GLY A 268 9.33 -49.40 23.49
CA GLY A 268 9.38 -50.24 24.68
C GLY A 268 8.51 -51.45 24.48
#